data_AF-A0A4Q5YF42-F1
#
_entry.id   AF-A0A4Q5YF42-F1
#
_cell.length_a   1.000
_cell.length_b   1.000
_cell.length_c   1.000
_cell.angle_alpha   90.00
_cell.angle_beta   90.00
_cell.angle_gamma   90.00
#
_symmetry.space_group_name_H-M   'P 1'
#
loop_
_entity.id
_entity.type
_entity.pdbx_description
1 polymer ?
#
loop_
_entity_poly.entity_id
_entity_poly.type
_entity_poly.pdbx_seq_one_letter_code
_entity_poly.pdbx_strand_id
1 'polypeptide(L)' 'EKDFSPIDEGLDCEWSHYYNKAYVRHLFKSGELLGLTIASVQNLAFYLWLVKEARKHILSGDFMSWKNEMVPVLKTRR' A
#
# COMPACT_ATOMS: atom_id res chain seq x y z
N GLU A 1 -3.15 -11.01 15.11
CA GLU A 1 -3.65 -12.23 14.46
C GLU A 1 -5.17 -12.28 14.31
N LYS A 2 -5.92 -11.24 14.74
CA LYS A 2 -7.39 -11.18 14.59
C LYS A 2 -7.89 -9.97 13.78
N ASP A 3 -7.00 -9.36 13.00
CA ASP A 3 -7.38 -8.26 12.11
C ASP A 3 -7.76 -8.83 10.74
N PHE A 4 -9.06 -8.97 10.51
CA PHE A 4 -9.61 -9.50 9.27
C PHE A 4 -9.90 -8.40 8.24
N SER A 5 -9.45 -7.16 8.48
CA SER A 5 -9.53 -6.12 7.47
C SER A 5 -8.68 -6.50 6.25
N PRO A 6 -9.02 -5.98 5.05
CA PRO A 6 -8.15 -6.07 3.89
C PRO A 6 -6.79 -5.42 4.19
N ILE A 7 -5.79 -5.74 3.37
CA ILE A 7 -4.42 -5.23 3.53
C ILE A 7 -4.41 -3.70 3.42
N ASP A 8 -5.09 -3.18 2.40
CA ASP A 8 -5.21 -1.74 2.14
C ASP A 8 -6.56 -1.44 1.47
N GLU A 9 -7.43 -0.68 2.14
CA GLU A 9 -8.75 -0.29 1.62
C GLU A 9 -8.66 0.84 0.59
N GLY A 10 -7.60 1.65 0.64
CA GLY A 10 -7.40 2.80 -0.23
C GLY A 10 -6.66 2.49 -1.53
N LEU A 11 -6.16 1.26 -1.69
CA LEU A 11 -5.44 0.83 -2.86
C LEU A 11 -6.33 0.02 -3.80
N ASP A 12 -6.42 0.47 -5.05
CA ASP A 12 -7.12 -0.22 -6.12
C ASP A 12 -6.26 -1.37 -6.68
N CYS A 13 -6.10 -2.41 -5.86
CA CYS A 13 -5.39 -3.64 -6.21
C CYS A 13 -6.20 -4.83 -5.69
N GLU A 14 -6.57 -5.74 -6.59
CA GLU A 14 -7.38 -6.92 -6.25
C GLU A 14 -6.78 -7.75 -5.10
N TRP A 15 -5.45 -7.82 -5.04
CA TRP A 15 -4.72 -8.54 -3.99
C TRP A 15 -4.86 -7.88 -2.61
N SER A 16 -5.12 -6.58 -2.55
CA SER A 16 -5.28 -5.84 -1.28
C SER A 16 -6.59 -6.20 -0.60
N HIS A 17 -7.61 -6.55 -1.38
CA HIS A 17 -8.95 -6.94 -0.92
C HIS A 17 -9.12 -8.46 -0.79
N TYR A 18 -8.31 -9.25 -1.48
CA TYR A 18 -8.42 -10.71 -1.48
C TYR A 18 -7.89 -11.37 -0.19
N TYR A 19 -6.79 -10.85 0.37
CA TYR A 19 -6.22 -11.34 1.62
C TYR A 19 -6.45 -10.36 2.76
N ASN A 20 -6.60 -10.89 3.98
CA ASN A 20 -6.68 -10.07 5.18
C ASN A 20 -5.34 -9.96 5.90
N LYS A 21 -5.19 -8.93 6.74
CA LYS A 21 -3.97 -8.67 7.52
C LYS A 21 -3.60 -9.83 8.46
N ALA A 22 -4.59 -10.53 9.02
CA ALA A 22 -4.36 -11.70 9.87
C ALA A 22 -3.68 -12.84 9.11
N TYR A 23 -4.11 -13.13 7.89
CA TYR A 23 -3.55 -14.17 7.04
C TYR A 23 -2.13 -13.84 6.59
N VAL A 24 -1.90 -12.60 6.14
CA VAL A 24 -0.55 -12.15 5.78
C VAL A 24 0.40 -12.25 6.97
N ARG A 25 -0.03 -11.81 8.16
CA ARG A 25 0.76 -11.93 9.40
C ARG A 25 1.04 -13.40 9.75
N HIS A 26 0.08 -14.30 9.55
CA HIS A 26 0.28 -15.72 9.75
C HIS A 26 1.35 -16.26 8.80
N LEU A 27 1.30 -15.94 7.50
CA LEU A 27 2.31 -16.36 6.53
C LEU A 27 3.72 -15.90 6.92
N PHE A 28 3.86 -14.65 7.38
CA PHE A 28 5.13 -14.14 7.87
C PHE A 28 5.63 -14.89 9.12
N LYS A 29 4.74 -15.19 10.06
CA LYS A 29 5.08 -15.93 11.28
C LYS A 29 5.48 -17.37 10.98
N SER A 30 4.84 -18.00 9.98
CA SER A 30 5.12 -19.36 9.53
C SER A 30 6.37 -19.47 8.64
N GLY A 31 6.92 -18.35 8.17
CA GLY A 31 8.10 -18.34 7.28
C GLY A 31 7.77 -18.71 5.83
N GLU A 32 6.51 -18.55 5.42
CA GLU A 32 6.03 -18.95 4.09
C GLU A 32 6.41 -17.92 3.02
N LEU A 33 6.91 -18.40 1.87
CA LEU A 33 7.31 -17.54 0.74
C LEU A 33 6.14 -16.68 0.22
N LEU A 34 4.92 -17.22 0.30
CA LEU A 34 3.71 -16.51 -0.13
C LEU A 34 3.53 -15.17 0.58
N GLY A 35 3.92 -15.06 1.86
CA GLY A 35 3.87 -13.80 2.60
C GLY A 35 4.76 -12.73 1.97
N LEU A 36 5.95 -13.12 1.51
CA LEU A 36 6.89 -12.24 0.81
C LEU A 36 6.38 -11.86 -0.59
N THR A 37 5.76 -12.80 -1.31
CA THR A 37 5.14 -12.52 -2.61
C THR A 37 4.00 -11.51 -2.48
N ILE A 38 3.08 -11.72 -1.54
CA ILE A 38 1.96 -10.79 -1.29
C ILE A 38 2.51 -9.41 -0.93
N ALA A 39 3.46 -9.32 0.00
CA ALA A 39 4.06 -8.04 0.38
C ALA A 39 4.74 -7.32 -0.81
N SER A 40 5.41 -8.07 -1.69
CA SER A 40 6.04 -7.49 -2.88
C SER A 40 5.00 -6.92 -3.86
N VAL A 41 3.91 -7.65 -4.12
CA VAL A 41 2.81 -7.18 -4.97
C VAL A 41 2.15 -5.94 -4.38
N GLN A 42 1.88 -5.94 -3.06
CA GLN A 42 1.27 -4.80 -2.35
C GLN A 42 2.16 -3.55 -2.41
N ASN A 43 3.46 -3.71 -2.15
CA ASN A 43 4.42 -2.61 -2.23
C ASN A 43 4.46 -2.03 -3.65
N LEU A 44 4.54 -2.89 -4.67
CA LEU A 44 4.57 -2.44 -6.06
C LEU A 44 3.30 -1.67 -6.44
N ALA A 45 2.13 -2.19 -6.07
CA ALA A 45 0.85 -1.53 -6.31
C ALA A 45 0.80 -0.14 -5.64
N PHE A 46 1.29 -0.02 -4.40
CA PHE A 46 1.39 1.25 -3.70
C PHE A 46 2.32 2.24 -4.42
N TYR A 47 3.52 1.82 -4.84
CA TYR A 47 4.44 2.70 -5.57
C TYR A 47 3.85 3.16 -6.92
N LEU A 48 3.18 2.27 -7.65
CA LEU A 48 2.51 2.64 -8.90
C LEU A 48 1.39 3.65 -8.68
N TRP A 49 0.60 3.48 -7.62
CA TRP A 49 -0.40 4.47 -7.21
C TRP A 49 0.25 5.81 -6.86
N LEU A 50 1.31 5.80 -6.05
CA LEU A 50 1.99 7.02 -5.61
C LEU A 50 2.52 7.84 -6.80
N VAL A 51 3.14 7.18 -7.78
CA VAL A 51 3.65 7.85 -8.99
C VAL A 51 2.53 8.32 -9.90
N LYS A 52 1.40 7.60 -9.98
CA LYS A 52 0.20 8.05 -10.70
C LYS A 52 -0.38 9.32 -10.09
N GLU A 53 -0.52 9.38 -8.76
CA GLU A 53 -0.99 10.59 -8.07
C GLU A 53 -0.01 11.75 -8.24
N ALA A 54 1.30 11.50 -8.08
CA ALA A 54 2.32 12.50 -8.35
C ALA A 54 2.19 13.08 -9.77
N ARG A 55 1.99 12.22 -10.78
CA ARG A 55 1.77 12.66 -12.17
C ARG A 55 0.54 13.53 -12.32
N LYS A 56 -0.58 13.20 -11.67
CA LYS A 56 -1.80 14.04 -11.70
C LYS A 56 -1.50 15.43 -11.16
N HIS A 57 -0.85 15.52 -10.00
CA HIS A 57 -0.52 16.80 -9.36
C HIS A 57 0.52 17.62 -10.14
N ILE A 58 1.42 16.97 -10.88
CA ILE A 58 2.32 17.67 -11.80
C ILE A 58 1.51 18.32 -12.94
N LEU A 59 0.54 17.60 -13.51
CA LEU A 59 -0.29 18.11 -14.60
C LEU A 59 -1.26 19.21 -14.16
N SER A 60 -1.74 19.20 -12.90
CA SER A 60 -2.54 20.30 -12.31
C SER A 60 -1.70 21.45 -11.78
N GLY A 61 -0.37 21.32 -11.73
CA GLY A 61 0.55 22.38 -11.28
C GLY A 61 0.63 22.56 -9.76
N ASP A 62 0.02 21.69 -8.97
CA ASP A 62 -0.05 21.74 -7.49
C ASP A 62 0.87 20.72 -6.79
N PHE A 63 1.72 20.03 -7.56
CA PHE A 63 2.64 18.99 -7.05
C PHE A 63 3.43 19.37 -5.80
N MET A 64 3.96 20.59 -5.72
CA MET A 64 4.76 21.00 -4.56
C MET A 64 3.94 21.10 -3.29
N SER A 65 2.70 21.58 -3.36
CA SER A 65 1.78 21.63 -2.20
C SER A 65 1.42 20.22 -1.78
N TRP A 66 0.95 19.40 -2.74
CA TRP A 66 0.59 18.02 -2.49
C TRP A 66 1.73 17.20 -1.89
N LYS A 67 2.96 17.33 -2.43
CA LYS A 67 4.14 16.63 -1.90
C LYS A 67 4.40 16.99 -0.44
N ASN A 68 4.30 18.27 -0.08
CA ASN A 68 4.58 18.73 1.28
C ASN A 68 3.55 18.19 2.28
N GLU A 69 2.30 18.01 1.86
CA GLU A 69 1.23 17.39 2.66
C GLU A 69 1.36 15.85 2.70
N MET A 70 1.73 15.23 1.58
CA MET A 70 1.79 13.78 1.43
C MET A 70 3.00 13.15 2.14
N VAL A 71 4.18 13.79 2.12
CA VAL A 71 5.40 13.24 2.74
C VAL A 71 5.24 12.91 4.24
N PRO A 72 4.65 13.79 5.08
CA PRO A 72 4.32 13.46 6.47
C PRO A 72 3.39 12.23 6.62
N VAL A 73 2.37 12.11 5.76
CA VAL A 73 1.43 10.98 5.77
C VAL A 73 2.16 9.67 5.45
N LEU A 74 3.04 9.67 4.45
CA LEU A 74 3.81 8.49 4.07
C LEU A 74 4.78 8.02 5.18
N LYS A 75 5.32 8.95 5.98
CA LYS A 75 6.18 8.60 7.13
C LYS A 75 5.43 7.94 8.28
N THR A 76 4.11 8.14 8.36
CA THR A 76 3.27 7.68 9.47
C THR A 76 2.35 6.52 9.09
N ARG A 77 2.31 6.15 7.81
CA ARG A 77 1.59 4.97 7.31
C ARG A 77 2.19 3.71 7.95
N ARG A 78 1.40 3.07 8.82
CA ARG A 78 1.71 1.81 9.52
C ARG A 78 1.09 0.62 8.81
#